data_AF-A0A0S8HU14-F1
#
_entry.id   AF-A0A0S8HU14-F1
#
_cell.length_a   1.000
_cell.length_b   1.000
_cell.length_c   1.000
_cell.angle_alpha   90.00
_cell.angle_beta   90.00
_cell.angle_gamma   90.00
#
_symmetry.space_group_name_H-M   'P 1'
#
loop_
_entity.id
_entity.type
_entity.pdbx_description
1 polymer ?
#
loop_
_entity_poly.entity_id
_entity_poly.type
_entity_poly.pdbx_seq_one_letter_code
_entity_poly.pdbx_strand_id
1 'polypeptide(L)'
;MKKPFSILLLLLVILGFSPGWTGTLSAASGKAPISGTPMLREQKLMLLRDYGTSARIKTEKGILADTEGDTILFYAYNFGTGSYYQTSATCRKIVALGTGFNLNIYVEDAEWARDPTRFTAAILEGIGNEYKNVILPTETTYFGTPPTGDFTILLMDIKDSGGDTYVSGYFDSTNENSVSNSNNRHMIYMDSKEGTPGNTTFYGTLAHEFQHFIHYNSDPFENTWVEEGLSGLARYVCGYSHQTSHVVAFSQAPTTSLTYWEDDLANYGATYLFMLYLSEKYEAATIRAIVANSGTGISGINNALYSRGYPVTVNDILKNWVVANYLNDSSISDGRYGYAASFSGITDAPGNITVTTTISSYTASGSGTVNKYAADYIKFTDLGDTYNIFVLIPYSLTESGIQNYSYTGSLGSFILSLSGLGSNLEANGVKQGTSNPTPVVLSRAASGKDLLHPQPPCGGFHRPARILEGLDPRGPLPGGGSLPLCPE
;
A
#
# COMPACT_ATOMS: atom_id res chain seq x y z
N MET A 1 47.87 43.28 -37.06
CA MET A 1 47.85 42.95 -35.62
C MET A 1 46.96 41.72 -35.43
N LYS A 2 47.56 40.56 -35.21
CA LYS A 2 46.86 39.28 -34.97
C LYS A 2 46.73 39.08 -33.46
N LYS A 3 45.51 38.97 -32.94
CA LYS A 3 45.25 38.59 -31.54
C LYS A 3 45.36 37.06 -31.40
N PRO A 4 45.89 36.52 -30.29
CA PRO A 4 45.98 35.09 -30.08
C PRO A 4 44.62 34.53 -29.63
N PHE A 5 44.24 33.40 -30.22
CA PHE A 5 43.15 32.54 -29.75
C PHE A 5 43.57 31.90 -28.42
N SER A 6 42.81 32.16 -27.35
CA SER A 6 42.90 31.37 -26.12
C SER A 6 42.08 30.09 -26.30
N ILE A 7 42.75 28.95 -26.17
CA ILE A 7 42.13 27.62 -26.10
C ILE A 7 41.42 27.53 -24.74
N LEU A 8 40.09 27.60 -24.76
CA LEU A 8 39.26 27.26 -23.61
C LEU A 8 39.03 25.75 -23.65
N LEU A 9 39.72 25.02 -22.76
CA LEU A 9 39.54 23.59 -22.55
C LEU A 9 38.18 23.40 -21.85
N LEU A 10 37.13 23.11 -22.63
CA LEU A 10 35.84 22.67 -22.08
C LEU A 10 36.02 21.24 -21.55
N LEU A 11 36.16 21.10 -20.24
CA LEU A 11 35.95 19.83 -19.55
C LEU A 11 34.45 19.49 -19.67
N LEU A 12 34.14 18.56 -20.58
CA LEU A 12 32.84 17.92 -20.66
C LEU A 12 32.64 17.14 -19.35
N VAL A 13 31.84 17.68 -18.43
CA VAL A 13 31.27 16.89 -17.34
C VAL A 13 30.23 15.98 -17.99
N ILE A 14 30.62 14.72 -18.19
CA ILE A 14 29.68 13.65 -18.52
C ILE A 14 28.81 13.46 -17.27
N LEU A 15 27.65 14.12 -17.25
CA LEU A 15 26.54 13.71 -16.40
C LEU A 15 26.15 12.31 -16.87
N GLY A 16 26.54 11.30 -16.10
CA GLY A 16 26.04 9.95 -16.26
C GLY A 16 24.55 9.94 -15.98
N PHE A 17 23.75 10.19 -17.02
CA PHE A 17 22.38 9.70 -17.08
C PHE A 17 22.48 8.18 -17.09
N SER A 18 22.16 7.55 -15.95
CA SER A 18 21.80 6.15 -15.93
C SER A 18 20.60 5.99 -16.88
N PRO A 19 20.69 5.22 -17.97
CA PRO A 19 19.51 4.88 -18.73
C PRO A 19 18.58 4.13 -17.78
N GLY A 20 17.33 4.59 -17.70
CA GLY A 20 16.26 3.90 -17.01
C GLY A 20 16.29 2.43 -17.42
N TRP A 21 16.39 1.57 -16.42
CA TRP A 21 16.42 0.14 -16.58
C TRP A 21 15.06 -0.27 -17.17
N THR A 22 14.98 -0.46 -18.48
CA THR A 22 13.87 -1.17 -19.12
C THR A 22 14.07 -2.66 -18.86
N GLY A 23 13.93 -3.04 -17.59
CA GLY A 23 13.78 -4.43 -17.19
C GLY A 23 12.51 -4.95 -17.86
N THR A 24 12.68 -5.79 -18.86
CA THR A 24 11.58 -6.58 -19.41
C THR A 24 11.02 -7.41 -18.26
N LEU A 25 9.82 -7.06 -17.82
CA LEU A 25 9.06 -7.80 -16.84
C LEU A 25 8.95 -9.24 -17.37
N SER A 26 9.68 -10.15 -16.75
CA SER A 26 9.41 -11.57 -16.87
C SER A 26 8.13 -11.88 -16.09
N ALA A 27 7.00 -11.37 -16.58
CA ALA A 27 5.69 -11.84 -16.17
C ALA A 27 5.58 -13.30 -16.61
N ALA A 28 5.14 -14.16 -15.69
CA ALA A 28 4.54 -15.43 -16.08
C ALA A 28 3.55 -15.13 -17.22
N SER A 29 3.76 -15.77 -18.37
CA SER A 29 3.19 -15.41 -19.68
C SER A 29 1.76 -14.84 -19.63
N GLY A 30 1.59 -13.55 -19.89
CA GLY A 30 0.30 -12.87 -20.03
C GLY A 30 0.36 -11.38 -19.65
N LYS A 31 -0.58 -10.59 -20.18
CA LYS A 31 -0.78 -9.19 -19.74
C LYS A 31 -1.19 -9.17 -18.27
N ALA A 32 -0.70 -8.22 -17.48
CA ALA A 32 -1.07 -8.10 -16.07
C ALA A 32 -2.46 -7.46 -15.90
N PRO A 33 -3.37 -8.07 -15.13
CA PRO A 33 -4.69 -7.48 -14.86
C PRO A 33 -4.56 -6.25 -13.95
N ILE A 34 -5.25 -5.17 -14.27
CA ILE A 34 -5.42 -3.96 -13.43
C ILE A 34 -6.91 -3.67 -13.19
N SER A 35 -7.21 -2.86 -12.18
CA SER A 35 -8.57 -2.37 -11.92
C SER A 35 -8.86 -1.14 -12.78
N GLY A 36 -10.07 -1.06 -13.35
CA GLY A 36 -10.53 0.13 -14.07
C GLY A 36 -11.22 1.16 -13.18
N THR A 37 -11.55 0.81 -11.94
CA THR A 37 -12.22 1.70 -10.98
C THR A 37 -11.43 2.99 -10.67
N PRO A 38 -10.11 2.98 -10.41
CA PRO A 38 -9.38 4.20 -10.08
C PRO A 38 -9.27 5.13 -11.31
N MET A 39 -9.32 4.58 -12.52
CA MET A 39 -9.34 5.34 -13.78
C MET A 39 -10.63 6.16 -13.97
N LEU A 40 -11.70 5.85 -13.22
CA LEU A 40 -12.97 6.58 -13.22
C LEU A 40 -13.08 7.60 -12.07
N ARG A 41 -11.98 7.92 -11.37
CA ARG A 41 -11.99 8.82 -10.21
C ARG A 41 -12.56 10.19 -10.51
N GLU A 42 -12.18 10.81 -11.63
CA GLU A 42 -12.66 12.15 -11.97
C GLU A 42 -14.18 12.16 -12.20
N GLN A 43 -14.71 11.12 -12.85
CA GLN A 43 -16.13 10.90 -13.05
C GLN A 43 -16.84 10.74 -11.69
N LYS A 44 -16.28 9.93 -10.78
CA LYS A 44 -16.79 9.78 -9.40
C LYS A 44 -16.86 11.12 -8.67
N LEU A 45 -15.80 11.93 -8.73
CA LEU A 45 -15.75 13.23 -8.05
C LEU A 45 -16.73 14.24 -8.67
N MET A 46 -16.89 14.26 -10.00
CA MET A 46 -17.89 15.09 -10.67
C MET A 46 -19.32 14.69 -10.27
N LEU A 47 -19.60 13.39 -10.20
CA LEU A 47 -20.89 12.85 -9.78
C LEU A 47 -21.24 13.29 -8.35
N LEU A 48 -20.30 13.14 -7.42
CA LEU A 48 -20.47 13.55 -6.02
C LEU A 48 -20.65 15.06 -5.88
N ARG A 49 -19.93 15.86 -6.67
CA ARG A 49 -20.07 17.33 -6.70
C ARG A 49 -21.46 17.75 -7.17
N ASP A 50 -21.95 17.15 -8.25
CA ASP A 50 -23.16 17.60 -8.93
C ASP A 50 -24.44 17.12 -8.24
N TYR A 51 -24.42 15.92 -7.64
CA TYR A 51 -25.61 15.27 -7.10
C TYR A 51 -25.54 14.97 -5.59
N GLY A 52 -24.36 14.96 -4.99
CA GLY A 52 -24.19 14.52 -3.60
C GLY A 52 -24.79 13.13 -3.38
N THR A 53 -25.68 13.00 -2.38
CA THR A 53 -26.44 11.76 -2.14
C THR A 53 -27.82 11.74 -2.80
N SER A 54 -28.25 12.84 -3.44
CA SER A 54 -29.63 13.02 -3.89
C SER A 54 -30.01 12.18 -5.11
N ALA A 55 -29.03 11.79 -5.92
CA ALA A 55 -29.24 10.94 -7.10
C ALA A 55 -29.06 9.45 -6.82
N ARG A 56 -28.69 9.04 -5.60
CA ARG A 56 -28.44 7.62 -5.30
C ARG A 56 -29.67 6.77 -5.61
N ILE A 57 -29.45 5.65 -6.30
CA ILE A 57 -30.50 4.68 -6.57
C ILE A 57 -31.04 4.12 -5.25
N LYS A 58 -32.34 3.79 -5.24
CA LYS A 58 -32.99 3.16 -4.08
C LYS A 58 -32.88 1.65 -4.20
N THR A 59 -32.97 0.96 -3.07
CA THR A 59 -33.01 -0.51 -2.98
C THR A 59 -33.90 -1.14 -4.06
N GLU A 60 -33.30 -2.01 -4.87
CA GLU A 60 -33.90 -2.50 -6.11
C GLU A 60 -34.62 -3.82 -5.97
N LYS A 61 -35.63 -3.91 -5.08
CA LYS A 61 -36.47 -5.10 -5.08
C LYS A 61 -37.56 -4.98 -6.15
N GLY A 62 -37.44 -5.71 -7.26
CA GLY A 62 -38.50 -5.82 -8.27
C GLY A 62 -38.76 -4.58 -9.12
N ILE A 63 -37.84 -3.59 -9.10
CA ILE A 63 -37.88 -2.43 -10.02
C ILE A 63 -37.36 -2.84 -11.40
N LEU A 64 -36.37 -3.73 -11.44
CA LEU A 64 -35.81 -4.37 -12.63
C LEU A 64 -35.83 -5.88 -12.37
N ALA A 65 -37.02 -6.50 -12.40
CA ALA A 65 -37.13 -7.95 -12.20
C ALA A 65 -36.55 -8.67 -13.43
N ASP A 66 -35.25 -8.93 -13.39
CA ASP A 66 -34.54 -9.65 -14.43
C ASP A 66 -34.98 -11.13 -14.45
N THR A 67 -35.17 -11.68 -15.64
CA THR A 67 -35.41 -13.12 -15.87
C THR A 67 -34.26 -13.70 -16.67
N GLU A 68 -33.91 -14.97 -16.43
CA GLU A 68 -32.94 -15.66 -17.29
C GLU A 68 -33.44 -15.67 -18.75
N GLY A 69 -32.58 -15.24 -19.66
CA GLY A 69 -32.90 -15.04 -21.08
C GLY A 69 -33.26 -13.60 -21.44
N ASP A 70 -33.48 -12.70 -20.48
CA ASP A 70 -33.73 -11.29 -20.77
C ASP A 70 -32.48 -10.62 -21.33
N THR A 71 -32.64 -9.91 -22.45
CA THR A 71 -31.57 -9.11 -23.07
C THR A 71 -31.79 -7.63 -22.75
N ILE A 72 -30.74 -6.97 -22.26
CA ILE A 72 -30.75 -5.56 -21.84
C ILE A 72 -29.60 -4.82 -22.53
N LEU A 73 -29.82 -3.55 -22.86
CA LEU A 73 -28.75 -2.64 -23.26
C LEU A 73 -28.10 -2.02 -22.01
N PHE A 74 -26.83 -2.32 -21.81
CA PHE A 74 -26.01 -1.74 -20.75
C PHE A 74 -25.17 -0.60 -21.29
N TYR A 75 -25.10 0.51 -20.56
CA TYR A 75 -24.00 1.44 -20.67
C TYR A 75 -22.72 0.78 -20.13
N ALA A 76 -21.60 1.01 -20.81
CA ALA A 76 -20.27 0.58 -20.39
C ALA A 76 -19.24 1.65 -20.77
N TYR A 77 -18.11 1.69 -20.07
CA TYR A 77 -17.04 2.65 -20.35
C TYR A 77 -15.97 2.04 -21.24
N ASN A 78 -15.53 2.79 -22.25
CA ASN A 78 -14.40 2.44 -23.09
C ASN A 78 -13.16 3.22 -22.62
N PHE A 79 -12.24 2.53 -21.94
CA PHE A 79 -11.00 3.11 -21.43
C PHE A 79 -10.04 3.53 -22.56
N GLY A 80 -10.13 2.90 -23.73
CA GLY A 80 -9.34 3.29 -24.90
C GLY A 80 -9.78 4.61 -25.53
N THR A 81 -11.08 4.95 -25.49
CA THR A 81 -11.62 6.20 -26.07
C THR A 81 -12.02 7.24 -25.03
N GLY A 82 -12.08 6.89 -23.75
CA GLY A 82 -12.49 7.79 -22.67
C GLY A 82 -13.99 8.13 -22.69
N SER A 83 -14.85 7.24 -23.21
CA SER A 83 -16.27 7.53 -23.41
C SER A 83 -17.19 6.34 -23.13
N TYR A 84 -18.43 6.63 -22.74
CA TYR A 84 -19.48 5.63 -22.60
C TYR A 84 -20.00 5.17 -23.96
N TYR A 85 -20.37 3.90 -24.05
CA TYR A 85 -21.11 3.30 -25.15
C TYR A 85 -22.17 2.34 -24.61
N GLN A 86 -23.05 1.85 -25.47
CA GLN A 86 -24.01 0.81 -25.10
C GLN A 86 -23.62 -0.53 -25.71
N THR A 87 -23.83 -1.60 -24.96
CA THR A 87 -23.69 -2.98 -25.41
C THR A 87 -24.91 -3.82 -25.01
N SER A 88 -25.20 -4.85 -25.80
CA SER A 88 -26.30 -5.78 -25.52
C SER A 88 -25.77 -6.97 -24.73
N ALA A 89 -26.45 -7.32 -23.64
CA ALA A 89 -26.10 -8.49 -22.83
C ALA A 89 -27.36 -9.23 -22.38
N THR A 90 -27.24 -10.55 -22.28
CA THR A 90 -28.34 -11.43 -21.89
C THR A 90 -28.10 -12.00 -20.49
N CYS A 91 -29.13 -11.99 -19.64
CA CYS A 91 -29.10 -12.63 -18.32
C CYS A 91 -28.96 -14.14 -18.50
N ARG A 92 -27.82 -14.70 -18.10
CA ARG A 92 -27.53 -16.13 -18.26
C ARG A 92 -27.74 -16.93 -16.99
N LYS A 93 -27.73 -16.28 -15.82
CA LYS A 93 -27.89 -16.95 -14.54
C LYS A 93 -28.44 -15.99 -13.49
N ILE A 94 -29.42 -16.46 -12.72
CA ILE A 94 -29.90 -15.82 -11.50
C ILE A 94 -29.59 -16.70 -10.30
N VAL A 95 -29.02 -16.10 -9.24
CA VAL A 95 -28.69 -16.78 -7.98
C VAL A 95 -29.35 -16.08 -6.81
N ALA A 96 -30.27 -16.78 -6.13
CA ALA A 96 -30.92 -16.26 -4.94
C ALA A 96 -29.93 -16.13 -3.77
N LEU A 97 -29.84 -14.94 -3.18
CA LEU A 97 -28.91 -14.62 -2.08
C LEU A 97 -29.45 -15.00 -0.70
N GLY A 98 -30.69 -15.47 -0.60
CA GLY A 98 -31.33 -15.86 0.68
C GLY A 98 -31.86 -14.69 1.51
N THR A 99 -31.50 -13.45 1.16
CA THR A 99 -32.02 -12.19 1.72
C THR A 99 -33.32 -11.72 1.04
N GLY A 100 -33.79 -12.47 0.04
CA GLY A 100 -34.90 -12.07 -0.83
C GLY A 100 -34.48 -11.16 -1.99
N PHE A 101 -33.17 -11.04 -2.23
CA PHE A 101 -32.53 -10.42 -3.39
C PHE A 101 -31.76 -11.47 -4.21
N ASN A 102 -31.39 -11.10 -5.42
CA ASN A 102 -30.72 -11.94 -6.40
C ASN A 102 -29.36 -11.37 -6.82
N LEU A 103 -28.46 -12.27 -7.20
CA LEU A 103 -27.33 -11.98 -8.08
C LEU A 103 -27.73 -12.32 -9.51
N ASN A 104 -27.61 -11.36 -10.42
CA ASN A 104 -27.90 -11.53 -11.85
C ASN A 104 -26.58 -11.50 -12.64
N ILE A 105 -26.29 -12.58 -13.37
CA ILE A 105 -25.07 -12.68 -14.19
C ILE A 105 -25.45 -12.52 -15.65
N TYR A 106 -25.00 -11.41 -16.23
CA TYR A 106 -25.18 -11.07 -17.63
C TYR A 106 -23.93 -11.41 -18.42
N VAL A 107 -24.10 -11.85 -19.66
CA VAL A 107 -23.00 -12.05 -20.61
C VAL A 107 -23.27 -11.21 -21.85
N GLU A 108 -22.31 -10.37 -22.23
CA GLU A 108 -22.34 -9.60 -23.46
C GLU A 108 -22.59 -10.52 -24.66
N ASP A 109 -23.55 -10.16 -25.51
CA ASP A 109 -23.99 -11.03 -26.59
C ASP A 109 -22.87 -11.28 -27.62
N ALA A 110 -21.98 -10.30 -27.81
CA ALA A 110 -20.80 -10.44 -28.66
C ALA A 110 -19.80 -11.46 -28.10
N GLU A 111 -19.56 -11.47 -26.79
CA GLU A 111 -18.68 -12.43 -26.13
C GLU A 111 -19.27 -13.84 -26.14
N TRP A 112 -20.58 -13.95 -25.89
CA TRP A 112 -21.31 -15.22 -26.01
C TRP A 112 -21.22 -15.80 -27.43
N ALA A 113 -21.41 -14.96 -28.45
CA ALA A 113 -21.30 -15.36 -29.86
C ALA A 113 -19.87 -15.74 -30.26
N ARG A 114 -18.87 -15.08 -29.68
CA ARG A 114 -17.45 -15.33 -29.93
C ARG A 114 -17.01 -16.70 -29.40
N ASP A 115 -17.33 -17.02 -28.16
CA ASP A 115 -16.99 -18.30 -27.54
C ASP A 115 -17.94 -18.66 -26.38
N PRO A 116 -19.04 -19.37 -26.65
CA PRO A 116 -19.99 -19.76 -25.60
C PRO A 116 -19.41 -20.81 -24.63
N THR A 117 -18.28 -21.45 -24.96
CA THR A 117 -17.66 -22.46 -24.08
C THR A 117 -17.01 -21.83 -22.84
N ARG A 118 -16.75 -20.52 -22.86
CA ARG A 118 -16.29 -19.74 -21.70
C ARG A 118 -17.39 -19.44 -20.69
N PHE A 119 -18.65 -19.71 -21.04
CA PHE A 119 -19.84 -19.35 -20.25
C PHE A 119 -20.77 -20.56 -20.07
N THR A 120 -20.21 -21.76 -19.91
CA THR A 120 -21.01 -22.95 -19.62
C THR A 120 -21.82 -22.77 -18.33
N ALA A 121 -22.91 -23.53 -18.20
CA ALA A 121 -23.74 -23.52 -16.99
C ALA A 121 -22.91 -23.76 -15.70
N ALA A 122 -21.91 -24.64 -15.77
CA ALA A 122 -21.02 -24.91 -14.64
C ALA A 122 -20.14 -23.71 -14.26
N ILE A 123 -19.64 -22.95 -15.24
CA ILE A 123 -18.85 -21.73 -14.99
C ILE A 123 -19.72 -20.65 -14.35
N LEU A 124 -20.90 -20.39 -14.91
CA LEU A 124 -21.82 -19.37 -14.40
C LEU A 124 -22.36 -19.73 -13.01
N GLU A 125 -22.65 -21.00 -12.76
CA GLU A 125 -22.98 -21.50 -11.43
C GLU A 125 -21.81 -21.37 -10.46
N GLY A 126 -20.58 -21.67 -10.90
CA GLY A 126 -19.37 -21.46 -10.13
C GLY A 126 -19.19 -20.00 -9.71
N ILE A 127 -19.33 -19.04 -10.63
CA ILE A 127 -19.26 -17.60 -10.32
C ILE A 127 -20.31 -17.20 -9.28
N GLY A 128 -21.56 -17.63 -9.46
CA GLY A 128 -22.62 -17.31 -8.51
C GLY A 128 -22.41 -17.92 -7.12
N ASN A 129 -21.93 -19.16 -7.06
CA ASN A 129 -21.60 -19.84 -5.81
C ASN A 129 -20.40 -19.19 -5.10
N GLU A 130 -19.38 -18.80 -5.85
CA GLU A 130 -18.20 -18.14 -5.30
C GLU A 130 -18.58 -16.78 -4.69
N TYR A 131 -19.34 -15.97 -5.43
CA TYR A 131 -19.85 -14.70 -4.92
C TYR A 131 -20.65 -14.89 -3.63
N LYS A 132 -21.65 -15.79 -3.66
CA LYS A 132 -22.59 -15.97 -2.56
C LYS A 132 -21.96 -16.58 -1.31
N ASN A 133 -21.09 -17.58 -1.47
CA ASN A 133 -20.61 -18.40 -0.36
C ASN A 133 -19.25 -17.96 0.16
N VAL A 134 -18.45 -17.23 -0.63
CA VAL A 134 -17.10 -16.80 -0.26
C VAL A 134 -17.01 -15.27 -0.21
N ILE A 135 -17.20 -14.61 -1.34
CA ILE A 135 -16.90 -13.16 -1.48
C ILE A 135 -17.83 -12.33 -0.61
N LEU A 136 -19.15 -12.45 -0.79
CA LEU A 136 -20.15 -11.68 -0.05
C LEU A 136 -19.98 -11.81 1.48
N PRO A 137 -19.93 -13.01 2.10
CA PRO A 137 -19.78 -13.11 3.55
C PRO A 137 -18.40 -12.65 4.06
N THR A 138 -17.33 -12.90 3.32
CA THR A 138 -15.97 -12.49 3.72
C THR A 138 -15.83 -10.98 3.69
N GLU A 139 -16.26 -10.34 2.61
CA GLU A 139 -16.21 -8.89 2.49
C GLU A 139 -17.20 -8.19 3.41
N THR A 140 -18.37 -8.79 3.64
CA THR A 140 -19.27 -8.32 4.70
C THR A 140 -18.58 -8.32 6.06
N THR A 141 -17.66 -9.26 6.32
CA THR A 141 -16.89 -9.38 7.56
C THR A 141 -15.77 -8.33 7.65
N TYR A 142 -15.00 -8.14 6.58
CA TYR A 142 -13.82 -7.28 6.55
C TYR A 142 -14.11 -5.82 6.26
N PHE A 143 -15.03 -5.52 5.34
CA PHE A 143 -15.19 -4.17 4.78
C PHE A 143 -16.51 -3.53 5.20
N GLY A 144 -17.56 -4.30 5.43
CA GLY A 144 -18.85 -3.75 5.88
C GLY A 144 -20.02 -4.33 5.11
N THR A 145 -21.24 -4.03 5.58
CA THR A 145 -22.44 -4.53 4.93
C THR A 145 -22.64 -3.81 3.59
N PRO A 146 -22.74 -4.52 2.46
CA PRO A 146 -23.08 -3.89 1.18
C PRO A 146 -24.49 -3.28 1.22
N PRO A 147 -24.79 -2.31 0.35
CA PRO A 147 -26.17 -1.89 0.10
C PRO A 147 -27.11 -3.08 -0.15
N THR A 148 -28.34 -2.96 0.34
CA THR A 148 -29.38 -3.95 0.06
C THR A 148 -29.95 -3.74 -1.34
N GLY A 149 -30.03 -4.79 -2.13
CA GLY A 149 -30.60 -4.78 -3.47
C GLY A 149 -30.22 -6.03 -4.25
N ASP A 150 -30.81 -6.19 -5.43
CA ASP A 150 -30.27 -7.11 -6.43
C ASP A 150 -28.89 -6.60 -6.89
N PHE A 151 -27.99 -7.52 -7.26
CA PHE A 151 -26.63 -7.19 -7.69
C PHE A 151 -26.35 -7.80 -9.06
N THR A 152 -25.69 -7.07 -9.94
CA THR A 152 -25.40 -7.51 -11.31
C THR A 152 -23.91 -7.68 -11.55
N ILE A 153 -23.52 -8.81 -12.13
CA ILE A 153 -22.19 -9.02 -12.71
C ILE A 153 -22.37 -9.04 -14.22
N LEU A 154 -21.71 -8.12 -14.94
CA LEU A 154 -21.68 -8.11 -16.40
C LEU A 154 -20.34 -8.65 -16.91
N LEU A 155 -20.36 -9.82 -17.56
CA LEU A 155 -19.22 -10.41 -18.26
C LEU A 155 -19.15 -9.84 -19.68
N MET A 156 -18.04 -9.20 -20.05
CA MET A 156 -17.93 -8.51 -21.33
C MET A 156 -16.47 -8.37 -21.82
N ASP A 157 -16.26 -7.96 -23.08
CA ASP A 157 -14.97 -7.46 -23.58
C ASP A 157 -14.80 -6.02 -23.09
N ILE A 158 -13.98 -5.81 -22.06
CA ILE A 158 -13.70 -4.47 -21.56
C ILE A 158 -12.75 -3.77 -22.53
N LYS A 159 -13.24 -2.71 -23.18
CA LYS A 159 -12.47 -1.96 -24.16
C LYS A 159 -11.40 -1.11 -23.49
N ASP A 160 -10.14 -1.47 -23.68
CA ASP A 160 -8.98 -0.73 -23.23
C ASP A 160 -7.98 -0.44 -24.38
N SER A 161 -6.88 0.24 -24.06
CA SER A 161 -5.83 0.61 -25.02
C SER A 161 -4.80 -0.52 -25.28
N GLY A 162 -4.94 -1.67 -24.62
CA GLY A 162 -3.98 -2.76 -24.64
C GLY A 162 -2.62 -2.42 -24.00
N GLY A 163 -1.58 -3.19 -24.36
CA GLY A 163 -0.23 -3.07 -23.79
C GLY A 163 0.17 -4.28 -22.95
N ASP A 164 1.04 -4.06 -21.97
CA ASP A 164 1.51 -5.08 -21.01
C ASP A 164 0.50 -5.35 -19.89
N THR A 165 -0.54 -4.52 -19.78
CA THR A 165 -1.66 -4.65 -18.84
C THR A 165 -3.01 -4.72 -19.59
N TYR A 166 -4.07 -5.07 -18.87
CA TYR A 166 -5.45 -4.97 -19.33
C TYR A 166 -6.39 -4.69 -18.16
N VAL A 167 -7.52 -4.01 -18.41
CA VAL A 167 -8.55 -3.76 -17.40
C VAL A 167 -9.33 -5.04 -17.16
N SER A 168 -9.13 -5.66 -16.00
CA SER A 168 -9.74 -6.97 -15.69
C SER A 168 -11.17 -6.89 -15.14
N GLY A 169 -11.53 -5.73 -14.60
CA GLY A 169 -12.84 -5.42 -14.06
C GLY A 169 -12.89 -3.97 -13.59
N TYR A 170 -14.11 -3.48 -13.36
CA TYR A 170 -14.32 -2.18 -12.73
C TYR A 170 -15.69 -2.09 -12.07
N PHE A 171 -15.75 -1.30 -11.01
CA PHE A 171 -16.93 -0.70 -10.44
C PHE A 171 -17.07 0.74 -10.96
N ASP A 172 -18.28 1.11 -11.35
CA ASP A 172 -18.60 2.46 -11.82
C ASP A 172 -19.69 3.08 -10.96
N SER A 173 -19.29 4.08 -10.15
CA SER A 173 -20.20 4.83 -9.27
C SER A 173 -21.37 5.50 -10.00
N THR A 174 -21.27 5.71 -11.32
CA THR A 174 -22.38 6.22 -12.14
C THR A 174 -23.61 5.32 -12.02
N ASN A 175 -23.44 4.01 -11.95
CA ASN A 175 -24.53 3.04 -11.86
C ASN A 175 -25.31 3.10 -10.53
N GLU A 176 -24.65 3.57 -9.47
CA GLU A 176 -25.27 3.81 -8.16
C GLU A 176 -26.12 5.10 -8.11
N ASN A 177 -26.20 5.83 -9.22
CA ASN A 177 -26.88 7.12 -9.28
C ASN A 177 -27.78 7.22 -10.51
N SER A 178 -28.98 7.78 -10.36
CA SER A 178 -29.94 8.00 -11.44
C SER A 178 -29.58 9.20 -12.31
N VAL A 179 -28.52 9.03 -13.10
CA VAL A 179 -27.92 10.05 -13.97
C VAL A 179 -27.71 9.52 -15.40
N SER A 180 -27.27 10.38 -16.32
CA SER A 180 -26.94 9.97 -17.69
C SER A 180 -25.89 8.86 -17.71
N ASN A 181 -26.03 7.90 -18.63
CA ASN A 181 -25.16 6.73 -18.81
C ASN A 181 -25.16 5.74 -17.63
N SER A 182 -26.03 5.93 -16.64
CA SER A 182 -26.23 4.96 -15.56
C SER A 182 -27.09 3.79 -16.01
N ASN A 183 -26.71 2.58 -15.63
CA ASN A 183 -27.58 1.41 -15.72
C ASN A 183 -28.63 1.32 -14.62
N ASN A 184 -28.62 2.26 -13.67
CA ASN A 184 -29.51 2.32 -12.50
C ASN A 184 -29.63 0.94 -11.83
N ARG A 185 -28.48 0.40 -11.40
CA ARG A 185 -28.40 -0.87 -10.66
C ARG A 185 -27.07 -1.07 -9.98
N HIS A 186 -27.07 -1.82 -8.87
CA HIS A 186 -25.84 -2.27 -8.23
C HIS A 186 -25.11 -3.25 -9.14
N MET A 187 -23.94 -2.86 -9.65
CA MET A 187 -23.24 -3.70 -10.62
C MET A 187 -21.74 -3.46 -10.71
N ILE A 188 -21.08 -4.49 -11.23
CA ILE A 188 -19.68 -4.49 -11.62
C ILE A 188 -19.50 -5.15 -12.98
N TYR A 189 -18.45 -4.73 -13.68
CA TYR A 189 -18.07 -5.23 -14.99
C TYR A 189 -16.83 -6.10 -14.85
N MET A 190 -16.81 -7.23 -15.55
CA MET A 190 -15.73 -8.21 -15.51
C MET A 190 -15.28 -8.53 -16.93
N ASP A 191 -13.98 -8.44 -17.19
CA ASP A 191 -13.44 -8.80 -18.50
C ASP A 191 -13.51 -10.32 -18.72
N SER A 192 -14.07 -10.72 -19.86
CA SER A 192 -14.21 -12.12 -20.27
C SER A 192 -13.36 -12.54 -21.45
N LYS A 193 -12.61 -11.59 -22.04
CA LYS A 193 -11.80 -11.81 -23.24
C LYS A 193 -10.36 -12.13 -22.88
N GLU A 194 -9.67 -11.22 -22.22
CA GLU A 194 -8.35 -11.40 -21.63
C GLU A 194 -8.48 -12.15 -20.29
N GLY A 195 -9.46 -11.75 -19.47
CA GLY A 195 -9.86 -12.43 -18.24
C GLY A 195 -10.51 -13.78 -18.52
N THR A 196 -10.30 -14.77 -17.64
CA THR A 196 -10.87 -16.12 -17.80
C THR A 196 -11.94 -16.38 -16.75
N PRO A 197 -13.24 -16.34 -17.12
CA PRO A 197 -14.35 -16.58 -16.19
C PRO A 197 -14.16 -17.87 -15.38
N GLY A 198 -14.34 -17.76 -14.06
CA GLY A 198 -14.31 -18.90 -13.14
C GLY A 198 -12.92 -19.36 -12.66
N ASN A 199 -11.83 -18.71 -13.06
CA ASN A 199 -10.51 -19.00 -12.49
C ASN A 199 -10.20 -18.14 -11.24
N THR A 200 -9.14 -18.48 -10.52
CA THR A 200 -8.74 -17.76 -9.29
C THR A 200 -8.45 -16.27 -9.52
N THR A 201 -7.84 -15.91 -10.65
CA THR A 201 -7.59 -14.49 -10.97
C THR A 201 -8.89 -13.72 -11.16
N PHE A 202 -9.85 -14.31 -11.89
CA PHE A 202 -11.17 -13.74 -12.13
C PHE A 202 -11.96 -13.58 -10.83
N TYR A 203 -11.96 -14.58 -9.94
CA TYR A 203 -12.58 -14.44 -8.63
C TYR A 203 -11.88 -13.40 -7.75
N GLY A 204 -10.56 -13.30 -7.88
CA GLY A 204 -9.78 -12.24 -7.24
C GLY A 204 -10.18 -10.83 -7.69
N THR A 205 -10.35 -10.62 -9.00
CA THR A 205 -10.87 -9.37 -9.54
C THR A 205 -12.31 -9.12 -9.10
N LEU A 206 -13.15 -10.16 -9.06
CA LEU A 206 -14.54 -10.04 -8.60
C LEU A 206 -14.62 -9.53 -7.16
N ALA A 207 -13.78 -10.07 -6.26
CA ALA A 207 -13.66 -9.56 -4.90
C ALA A 207 -13.11 -8.12 -4.85
N HIS A 208 -12.09 -7.82 -5.65
CA HIS A 208 -11.53 -6.46 -5.75
C HIS A 208 -12.60 -5.43 -6.10
N GLU A 209 -13.39 -5.67 -7.14
CA GLU A 209 -14.43 -4.73 -7.59
C GLU A 209 -15.67 -4.73 -6.68
N PHE A 210 -15.97 -5.83 -5.99
CA PHE A 210 -17.04 -5.85 -5.00
C PHE A 210 -16.68 -5.01 -3.76
N GLN A 211 -15.40 -4.99 -3.37
CA GLN A 211 -14.93 -4.14 -2.28
C GLN A 211 -15.13 -2.66 -2.60
N HIS A 212 -14.87 -2.24 -3.85
CA HIS A 212 -15.13 -0.87 -4.32
C HIS A 212 -16.60 -0.47 -4.16
N PHE A 213 -17.53 -1.38 -4.49
CA PHE A 213 -18.96 -1.15 -4.31
C PHE A 213 -19.36 -0.95 -2.84
N ILE A 214 -18.82 -1.78 -1.92
CA ILE A 214 -19.05 -1.62 -0.47
C ILE A 214 -18.48 -0.28 0.01
N HIS A 215 -17.25 0.04 -0.40
CA HIS A 215 -16.53 1.20 0.10
C HIS A 215 -17.17 2.50 -0.39
N TYR A 216 -17.49 2.63 -1.68
CA TYR A 216 -18.19 3.79 -2.23
C TYR A 216 -19.48 4.12 -1.47
N ASN A 217 -20.19 3.08 -1.04
CA ASN A 217 -21.44 3.27 -0.32
C ASN A 217 -21.26 3.63 1.16
N SER A 218 -20.07 3.38 1.74
CA SER A 218 -19.70 3.77 3.11
C SER A 218 -18.99 5.13 3.16
N ASP A 219 -17.91 5.30 2.39
CA ASP A 219 -17.16 6.55 2.23
C ASP A 219 -16.76 6.78 0.75
N PRO A 220 -17.53 7.59 -0.02
CA PRO A 220 -17.23 7.82 -1.43
C PRO A 220 -16.05 8.78 -1.68
N PHE A 221 -15.52 9.45 -0.65
CA PHE A 221 -14.50 10.51 -0.80
C PHE A 221 -13.07 10.05 -0.50
N GLU A 222 -12.87 8.76 -0.25
CA GLU A 222 -11.56 8.20 0.10
C GLU A 222 -10.49 8.40 -1.00
N ASN A 223 -9.24 8.48 -0.56
CA ASN A 223 -8.04 8.53 -1.36
C ASN A 223 -7.82 7.20 -2.10
N THR A 224 -7.47 7.29 -3.39
CA THR A 224 -7.32 6.12 -4.27
C THR A 224 -6.36 5.06 -3.72
N TRP A 225 -5.27 5.48 -3.07
CA TRP A 225 -4.30 4.52 -2.53
C TRP A 225 -4.88 3.66 -1.41
N VAL A 226 -5.82 4.20 -0.62
CA VAL A 226 -6.54 3.44 0.41
C VAL A 226 -7.56 2.52 -0.24
N GLU A 227 -8.36 3.06 -1.17
CA GLU A 227 -9.35 2.31 -1.96
C GLU A 227 -8.71 1.05 -2.57
N GLU A 228 -7.71 1.24 -3.44
CA GLU A 228 -7.08 0.12 -4.16
C GLU A 228 -6.28 -0.81 -3.24
N GLY A 229 -5.71 -0.30 -2.15
CA GLY A 229 -5.06 -1.14 -1.15
C GLY A 229 -6.03 -2.09 -0.46
N LEU A 230 -7.23 -1.60 -0.12
CA LEU A 230 -8.29 -2.39 0.50
C LEU A 230 -8.94 -3.35 -0.49
N SER A 231 -9.13 -2.95 -1.75
CA SER A 231 -9.60 -3.84 -2.82
C SER A 231 -8.60 -4.95 -3.10
N GLY A 232 -7.29 -4.65 -3.13
CA GLY A 232 -6.24 -5.64 -3.22
C GLY A 232 -6.23 -6.59 -2.02
N LEU A 233 -6.51 -6.09 -0.82
CA LEU A 233 -6.69 -6.92 0.37
C LEU A 233 -7.89 -7.85 0.24
N ALA A 234 -9.01 -7.39 -0.33
CA ALA A 234 -10.23 -8.19 -0.54
C ALA A 234 -9.94 -9.49 -1.30
N ARG A 235 -9.14 -9.38 -2.37
CA ARG A 235 -8.66 -10.55 -3.12
C ARG A 235 -7.95 -11.57 -2.23
N TYR A 236 -7.08 -11.11 -1.33
CA TYR A 236 -6.32 -12.00 -0.46
C TYR A 236 -7.19 -12.65 0.62
N VAL A 237 -8.03 -11.88 1.32
CA VAL A 237 -8.85 -12.40 2.43
C VAL A 237 -9.95 -13.34 1.95
N CYS A 238 -10.41 -13.19 0.70
CA CYS A 238 -11.31 -14.15 0.05
C CYS A 238 -10.59 -15.42 -0.44
N GLY A 239 -9.27 -15.54 -0.26
CA GLY A 239 -8.51 -16.77 -0.54
C GLY A 239 -7.91 -16.87 -1.93
N TYR A 240 -7.89 -15.78 -2.73
CA TYR A 240 -7.41 -15.81 -4.11
C TYR A 240 -5.90 -15.55 -4.26
N SER A 241 -5.11 -15.86 -3.23
CA SER A 241 -3.64 -15.70 -3.19
C SER A 241 -3.16 -14.25 -3.31
N HIS A 242 -1.87 -14.00 -3.59
CA HIS A 242 -1.33 -12.67 -3.93
C HIS A 242 -1.44 -12.38 -5.43
N GLN A 243 -1.51 -11.11 -5.82
CA GLN A 243 -1.45 -10.73 -7.23
C GLN A 243 0.02 -10.57 -7.60
N THR A 244 0.61 -11.68 -8.07
CA THR A 244 2.05 -11.83 -8.20
C THR A 244 2.71 -10.70 -8.98
N SER A 245 2.14 -10.25 -10.09
CA SER A 245 2.71 -9.15 -10.88
C SER A 245 2.84 -7.85 -10.10
N HIS A 246 1.90 -7.57 -9.18
CA HIS A 246 1.87 -6.33 -8.39
C HIS A 246 2.89 -6.40 -7.25
N VAL A 247 2.91 -7.54 -6.54
CA VAL A 247 3.90 -7.81 -5.48
C VAL A 247 5.33 -7.76 -6.02
N VAL A 248 5.56 -8.38 -7.19
CA VAL A 248 6.87 -8.35 -7.86
C VAL A 248 7.24 -6.93 -8.28
N ALA A 249 6.32 -6.19 -8.90
CA ALA A 249 6.57 -4.82 -9.35
C ALA A 249 7.00 -3.92 -8.17
N PHE A 250 6.28 -3.96 -7.04
CA PHE A 250 6.66 -3.20 -5.85
C PHE A 250 7.97 -3.70 -5.24
N SER A 251 8.19 -5.02 -5.19
CA SER A 251 9.43 -5.57 -4.63
C SER A 251 10.66 -5.17 -5.44
N GLN A 252 10.48 -4.94 -6.74
CA GLN A 252 11.53 -4.42 -7.63
C GLN A 252 11.66 -2.90 -7.60
N ALA A 253 10.59 -2.18 -7.25
CA ALA A 253 10.54 -0.73 -7.11
C ALA A 253 10.16 -0.28 -5.67
N PRO A 254 10.97 -0.58 -4.65
CA PRO A 254 10.68 -0.24 -3.25
C PRO A 254 10.51 1.25 -2.94
N THR A 255 10.98 2.10 -3.84
CA THR A 255 10.89 3.56 -3.76
C THR A 255 9.54 4.09 -4.22
N THR A 256 8.62 3.24 -4.70
CA THR A 256 7.25 3.61 -5.00
C THR A 256 6.55 4.19 -3.77
N SER A 257 5.90 5.34 -3.95
CA SER A 257 5.16 6.00 -2.89
C SER A 257 3.89 5.23 -2.55
N LEU A 258 3.66 5.01 -1.24
CA LEU A 258 2.39 4.47 -0.77
C LEU A 258 1.21 5.42 -1.01
N THR A 259 1.43 6.74 -0.95
CA THR A 259 0.35 7.74 -0.93
C THR A 259 0.25 8.60 -2.20
N TYR A 260 1.23 8.51 -3.10
CA TYR A 260 1.14 9.09 -4.44
C TYR A 260 0.71 8.02 -5.42
N TRP A 261 -0.49 8.17 -5.98
CA TRP A 261 -1.08 7.20 -6.90
C TRP A 261 -0.74 7.56 -8.35
N GLU A 262 0.01 6.70 -9.04
CA GLU A 262 0.36 6.86 -10.46
C GLU A 262 -0.28 5.76 -11.34
N ASP A 263 -1.15 4.93 -10.76
CA ASP A 263 -1.88 3.86 -11.45
C ASP A 263 -0.95 2.81 -12.11
N ASP A 264 0.20 2.54 -11.48
CA ASP A 264 1.15 1.52 -11.91
C ASP A 264 1.13 0.26 -11.02
N LEU A 265 1.65 -0.86 -11.54
CA LEU A 265 1.66 -2.15 -10.84
C LEU A 265 2.37 -2.09 -9.48
N ALA A 266 3.38 -1.23 -9.31
CA ALA A 266 4.10 -1.08 -8.06
C ALA A 266 3.28 -0.29 -7.03
N ASN A 267 2.47 0.70 -7.45
CA ASN A 267 1.52 1.38 -6.57
C ASN A 267 0.49 0.40 -6.04
N TYR A 268 -0.13 -0.41 -6.90
CA TYR A 268 -1.05 -1.45 -6.44
C TYR A 268 -0.37 -2.43 -5.47
N GLY A 269 0.87 -2.85 -5.78
CA GLY A 269 1.65 -3.73 -4.90
C GLY A 269 1.94 -3.12 -3.53
N ALA A 270 2.34 -1.85 -3.50
CA ALA A 270 2.66 -1.11 -2.28
C ALA A 270 1.43 -0.97 -1.37
N THR A 271 0.31 -0.48 -1.92
CA THR A 271 -0.91 -0.23 -1.17
C THR A 271 -1.53 -1.53 -0.66
N TYR A 272 -1.57 -2.57 -1.50
CA TYR A 272 -1.99 -3.91 -1.11
C TYR A 272 -1.16 -4.46 0.06
N LEU A 273 0.16 -4.48 -0.07
CA LEU A 273 1.04 -5.04 0.97
C LEU A 273 0.95 -4.26 2.29
N PHE A 274 0.77 -2.95 2.22
CA PHE A 274 0.54 -2.13 3.42
C PHE A 274 -0.78 -2.50 4.11
N MET A 275 -1.88 -2.63 3.36
CA MET A 275 -3.18 -3.01 3.93
C MET A 275 -3.20 -4.45 4.44
N LEU A 276 -2.51 -5.38 3.75
CA LEU A 276 -2.28 -6.74 4.24
C LEU A 276 -1.57 -6.72 5.58
N TYR A 277 -0.43 -6.04 5.67
CA TYR A 277 0.33 -5.92 6.91
C TYR A 277 -0.51 -5.32 8.04
N LEU A 278 -1.24 -4.23 7.78
CA LEU A 278 -2.14 -3.60 8.74
C LEU A 278 -3.21 -4.60 9.21
N SER A 279 -3.86 -5.33 8.30
CA SER A 279 -4.91 -6.30 8.63
C SER A 279 -4.42 -7.43 9.54
N GLU A 280 -3.19 -7.89 9.33
CA GLU A 280 -2.58 -8.96 10.12
C GLU A 280 -2.20 -8.51 11.54
N LYS A 281 -1.86 -7.22 11.73
CA LYS A 281 -1.47 -6.69 13.04
C LYS A 281 -2.65 -6.13 13.85
N TYR A 282 -3.71 -5.69 13.19
CA TYR A 282 -4.81 -4.94 13.83
C TYR A 282 -6.20 -5.52 13.60
N GLU A 283 -6.29 -6.74 13.04
CA GLU A 283 -7.52 -7.51 12.85
C GLU A 283 -8.50 -6.94 11.81
N ALA A 284 -9.40 -7.79 11.33
CA ALA A 284 -10.44 -7.44 10.35
C ALA A 284 -11.37 -6.30 10.81
N ALA A 285 -11.62 -6.19 12.12
CA ALA A 285 -12.46 -5.13 12.68
C ALA A 285 -11.87 -3.73 12.48
N THR A 286 -10.54 -3.60 12.38
CA THR A 286 -9.89 -2.33 12.06
C THR A 286 -10.04 -1.98 10.60
N ILE A 287 -9.94 -2.96 9.71
CA ILE A 287 -10.20 -2.79 8.27
C ILE A 287 -11.63 -2.29 8.05
N ARG A 288 -12.62 -2.89 8.72
CA ARG A 288 -14.00 -2.42 8.67
C ARG A 288 -14.14 -0.99 9.19
N ALA A 289 -13.43 -0.63 10.25
CA ALA A 289 -13.46 0.71 10.81
C ALA A 289 -12.82 1.75 9.88
N ILE A 290 -11.83 1.36 9.07
CA ILE A 290 -11.24 2.22 8.02
C ILE A 290 -12.29 2.49 6.94
N VAL A 291 -12.93 1.45 6.39
CA VAL A 291 -13.97 1.59 5.35
C VAL A 291 -15.17 2.44 5.81
N ALA A 292 -15.51 2.38 7.11
CA ALA A 292 -16.60 3.16 7.69
C ALA A 292 -16.19 4.58 8.11
N ASN A 293 -14.91 4.96 8.01
CA ASN A 293 -14.42 6.27 8.42
C ASN A 293 -14.61 7.28 7.29
N SER A 294 -15.21 8.43 7.58
CA SER A 294 -15.37 9.50 6.58
C SER A 294 -14.15 10.45 6.48
N GLY A 295 -13.12 10.22 7.28
CA GLY A 295 -11.83 10.88 7.14
C GLY A 295 -11.01 10.18 6.07
N THR A 296 -10.21 10.92 5.32
CA THR A 296 -9.51 10.37 4.16
C THR A 296 -8.03 10.09 4.42
N GLY A 297 -7.50 9.11 3.70
CA GLY A 297 -6.11 8.74 3.66
C GLY A 297 -5.57 8.41 5.04
N ILE A 298 -4.49 9.07 5.39
CA ILE A 298 -3.78 8.86 6.66
C ILE A 298 -4.65 9.25 7.86
N SER A 299 -5.41 10.34 7.73
CA SER A 299 -6.31 10.81 8.79
C SER A 299 -7.40 9.79 9.07
N GLY A 300 -8.02 9.24 8.02
CA GLY A 300 -9.03 8.17 8.12
C GLY A 300 -8.51 6.95 8.86
N ILE A 301 -7.35 6.44 8.45
CA ILE A 301 -6.73 5.25 9.06
C ILE A 301 -6.35 5.51 10.53
N ASN A 302 -5.77 6.68 10.84
CA ASN A 302 -5.43 7.04 12.22
C ASN A 302 -6.68 7.13 13.11
N ASN A 303 -7.77 7.73 12.60
CA ASN A 303 -9.03 7.81 13.32
C ASN A 303 -9.62 6.42 13.58
N ALA A 304 -9.57 5.54 12.58
CA ALA A 304 -10.03 4.16 12.71
C ALA A 304 -9.21 3.39 13.76
N LEU A 305 -7.87 3.44 13.70
CA LEU A 305 -6.98 2.82 14.70
C LEU A 305 -7.26 3.33 16.11
N TYR A 306 -7.39 4.65 16.27
CA TYR A 306 -7.71 5.27 17.57
C TYR A 306 -9.08 4.80 18.10
N SER A 307 -10.10 4.77 17.25
CA SER A 307 -11.45 4.29 17.63
C SER A 307 -11.48 2.83 18.06
N ARG A 308 -10.52 2.02 17.57
CA ARG A 308 -10.32 0.62 17.93
C ARG A 308 -9.43 0.44 19.18
N GLY A 309 -8.94 1.53 19.77
CA GLY A 309 -8.12 1.52 20.97
C GLY A 309 -6.63 1.26 20.73
N TYR A 310 -6.17 1.34 19.47
CA TYR A 310 -4.76 1.16 19.15
C TYR A 310 -4.01 2.51 19.24
N PRO A 311 -3.02 2.65 20.16
CA PRO A 311 -2.26 3.89 20.33
C PRO A 311 -1.10 3.97 19.32
N VAL A 312 -1.41 3.80 18.03
CA VAL A 312 -0.44 3.83 16.92
C VAL A 312 -1.00 4.63 15.75
N THR A 313 -0.11 5.17 14.93
CA THR A 313 -0.45 5.89 13.71
C THR A 313 0.02 5.13 12.46
N VAL A 314 -0.45 5.55 11.28
CA VAL A 314 0.09 5.11 9.98
C VAL A 314 1.61 5.24 9.92
N ASN A 315 2.19 6.30 10.50
CA ASN A 315 3.64 6.48 10.54
C ASN A 315 4.31 5.37 11.34
N ASP A 316 3.75 4.98 12.48
CA ASP A 316 4.27 3.88 13.31
C ASP A 316 4.22 2.55 12.59
N ILE A 317 3.12 2.30 11.88
CA ILE A 317 2.92 1.11 11.06
C ILE A 317 3.90 1.10 9.88
N LEU A 318 4.05 2.22 9.15
CA LEU A 318 4.92 2.30 7.99
C LEU A 318 6.37 1.92 8.36
N LYS A 319 6.88 2.41 9.49
CA LYS A 319 8.25 2.12 9.94
C LYS A 319 8.48 0.62 10.15
N ASN A 320 7.48 -0.10 10.66
CA ASN A 320 7.59 -1.54 10.84
C ASN A 320 7.36 -2.29 9.52
N TRP A 321 6.41 -1.82 8.71
CA TRP A 321 6.08 -2.40 7.41
C TRP A 321 7.26 -2.41 6.43
N VAL A 322 7.99 -1.30 6.32
CA VAL A 322 9.18 -1.25 5.43
C VAL A 322 10.28 -2.21 5.90
N VAL A 323 10.43 -2.40 7.22
CA VAL A 323 11.35 -3.42 7.74
C VAL A 323 10.82 -4.82 7.48
N ALA A 324 9.50 -5.03 7.59
CA ALA A 324 8.87 -6.31 7.29
C ALA A 324 8.99 -6.69 5.81
N ASN A 325 8.94 -5.71 4.90
CA ASN A 325 9.22 -5.93 3.48
C ASN A 325 10.65 -6.42 3.24
N TYR A 326 11.60 -5.96 4.04
CA TYR A 326 12.99 -6.40 3.95
C TYR A 326 13.24 -7.77 4.59
N LEU A 327 12.80 -7.95 5.84
CA LEU A 327 13.11 -9.14 6.63
C LEU A 327 12.15 -10.29 6.38
N ASN A 328 10.85 -9.99 6.32
CA ASN A 328 9.74 -10.93 6.33
C ASN A 328 9.93 -12.10 7.32
N ASP A 329 10.23 -11.77 8.58
CA ASP A 329 10.52 -12.73 9.64
C ASP A 329 9.72 -12.38 10.91
N SER A 330 8.69 -13.18 11.17
CA SER A 330 7.79 -13.01 12.33
C SER A 330 8.38 -13.54 13.64
N SER A 331 9.57 -14.16 13.63
CA SER A 331 10.27 -14.58 14.84
C SER A 331 11.01 -13.45 15.56
N ILE A 332 11.18 -12.30 14.89
CA ILE A 332 11.93 -11.15 15.41
C ILE A 332 11.00 -10.22 16.19
N SER A 333 11.47 -9.74 17.35
CA SER A 333 10.71 -8.88 18.26
C SER A 333 9.41 -9.57 18.70
N ASP A 334 8.28 -8.89 18.55
CA ASP A 334 6.90 -9.36 18.76
C ASP A 334 6.23 -9.74 17.43
N GLY A 335 7.02 -10.09 16.41
CA GLY A 335 6.54 -10.45 15.08
C GLY A 335 6.17 -9.27 14.18
N ARG A 336 6.51 -8.04 14.57
CA ARG A 336 6.26 -6.84 13.76
C ARG A 336 7.06 -6.77 12.45
N TYR A 337 8.11 -7.58 12.27
CA TYR A 337 8.96 -7.55 11.07
C TYR A 337 8.73 -8.71 10.11
N GLY A 338 7.57 -9.37 10.21
CA GLY A 338 7.15 -10.38 9.25
C GLY A 338 5.66 -10.30 8.96
N TYR A 339 5.30 -10.85 7.81
CA TYR A 339 3.93 -11.14 7.45
C TYR A 339 3.52 -12.50 8.02
N ALA A 340 2.22 -12.67 8.30
CA ALA A 340 1.64 -13.99 8.53
C ALA A 340 1.39 -14.70 7.18
N ALA A 341 1.08 -13.94 6.13
CA ALA A 341 0.93 -14.41 4.77
C ALA A 341 2.20 -15.06 4.22
N SER A 342 2.01 -16.16 3.47
CA SER A 342 3.10 -16.85 2.77
C SER A 342 3.27 -16.32 1.36
N PHE A 343 4.50 -15.88 1.03
CA PHE A 343 4.89 -15.48 -0.32
C PHE A 343 5.60 -16.62 -1.09
N SER A 344 5.44 -17.87 -0.65
CA SER A 344 6.07 -19.02 -1.31
C SER A 344 5.66 -19.10 -2.78
N GLY A 345 6.65 -19.31 -3.66
CA GLY A 345 6.44 -19.35 -5.11
C GLY A 345 6.50 -17.99 -5.80
N ILE A 346 6.72 -16.89 -5.06
CA ILE A 346 6.98 -15.56 -5.62
C ILE A 346 8.44 -15.22 -5.36
N THR A 347 9.23 -15.06 -6.42
CA THR A 347 10.67 -14.79 -6.31
C THR A 347 10.94 -13.43 -5.68
N ASP A 348 10.33 -12.37 -6.21
CA ASP A 348 10.51 -11.01 -5.71
C ASP A 348 9.27 -10.62 -4.89
N ALA A 349 9.43 -10.66 -3.57
CA ALA A 349 8.36 -10.47 -2.58
C ALA A 349 8.97 -9.98 -1.25
N PRO A 350 8.16 -9.66 -0.22
CA PRO A 350 8.69 -9.42 1.13
C PRO A 350 9.68 -10.51 1.59
N GLY A 351 10.84 -10.08 2.09
CA GLY A 351 11.99 -10.94 2.40
C GLY A 351 13.04 -11.01 1.28
N ASN A 352 12.67 -10.59 0.06
CA ASN A 352 13.53 -10.49 -1.11
C ASN A 352 13.26 -9.19 -1.89
N ILE A 353 13.00 -8.09 -1.19
CA ILE A 353 12.84 -6.77 -1.80
C ILE A 353 14.19 -6.27 -2.35
N THR A 354 14.16 -5.55 -3.46
CA THR A 354 15.38 -5.00 -4.08
C THR A 354 16.12 -4.08 -3.11
N VAL A 355 17.40 -4.39 -2.89
CA VAL A 355 18.35 -3.50 -2.21
C VAL A 355 18.82 -2.47 -3.23
N THR A 356 18.49 -1.20 -3.00
CA THR A 356 18.75 -0.10 -3.93
C THR A 356 20.23 0.25 -4.04
N THR A 357 20.97 0.15 -2.93
CA THR A 357 22.39 0.49 -2.86
C THR A 357 23.12 -0.52 -1.98
N THR A 358 24.25 -1.07 -2.45
CA THR A 358 25.13 -1.91 -1.62
C THR A 358 26.52 -1.28 -1.50
N ILE A 359 27.05 -1.26 -0.28
CA ILE A 359 28.32 -0.62 0.09
C ILE A 359 29.19 -1.65 0.79
N SER A 360 30.35 -1.94 0.20
CA SER A 360 31.30 -2.94 0.69
C SER A 360 32.70 -2.36 0.97
N SER A 361 32.90 -1.06 0.75
CA SER A 361 34.20 -0.39 0.86
C SER A 361 34.08 0.86 1.73
N TYR A 362 35.04 1.05 2.65
CA TYR A 362 35.00 2.10 3.67
C TYR A 362 36.28 2.95 3.68
N THR A 363 36.23 4.25 3.96
CA THR A 363 35.04 5.05 4.29
C THR A 363 34.11 5.26 3.08
N ALA A 364 32.81 5.11 3.28
CA ALA A 364 31.80 5.35 2.26
C ALA A 364 31.08 6.68 2.51
N SER A 365 30.71 7.37 1.44
CA SER A 365 29.75 8.48 1.47
C SER A 365 28.76 8.31 0.33
N GLY A 366 27.50 8.64 0.56
CA GLY A 366 26.49 8.62 -0.48
C GLY A 366 25.34 9.58 -0.18
N SER A 367 24.47 9.74 -1.16
CA SER A 367 23.27 10.56 -1.08
C SER A 367 22.18 9.98 -1.98
N GLY A 368 20.92 10.22 -1.63
CA GLY A 368 19.79 9.80 -2.43
C GLY A 368 18.53 10.62 -2.13
N THR A 369 17.47 10.26 -2.83
CA THR A 369 16.13 10.82 -2.67
C THR A 369 15.14 9.71 -2.36
N VAL A 370 14.21 9.95 -1.44
CA VAL A 370 13.11 9.02 -1.21
C VAL A 370 11.78 9.74 -1.41
N ASN A 371 10.88 9.07 -2.12
CA ASN A 371 9.51 9.54 -2.28
C ASN A 371 8.80 9.58 -0.93
N LYS A 372 7.74 10.40 -0.83
CA LYS A 372 6.90 10.42 0.36
C LYS A 372 6.31 9.02 0.62
N TYR A 373 6.30 8.57 1.87
CA TYR A 373 5.76 7.27 2.27
C TYR A 373 6.30 6.10 1.41
N ALA A 374 7.60 6.12 1.12
CA ALA A 374 8.35 5.07 0.45
C ALA A 374 9.60 4.68 1.27
N ALA A 375 10.37 3.70 0.80
CA ALA A 375 11.60 3.25 1.45
C ALA A 375 12.78 3.19 0.48
N ASP A 376 13.99 3.30 1.03
CA ASP A 376 15.24 3.16 0.29
C ASP A 376 16.16 2.15 1.00
N TYR A 377 16.36 0.98 0.39
CA TYR A 377 17.03 -0.15 1.05
C TYR A 377 18.53 -0.14 0.75
N ILE A 378 19.30 0.56 1.58
CA ILE A 378 20.76 0.55 1.50
C ILE A 378 21.32 -0.62 2.32
N LYS A 379 22.35 -1.29 1.81
CA LYS A 379 23.01 -2.42 2.48
C LYS A 379 24.49 -2.14 2.64
N PHE A 380 24.99 -2.27 3.86
CA PHE A 380 26.41 -2.15 4.20
C PHE A 380 26.96 -3.55 4.50
N THR A 381 27.98 -4.00 3.77
CA THR A 381 28.61 -5.33 3.90
C THR A 381 30.05 -5.21 4.38
N ASP A 382 30.70 -6.34 4.70
CA ASP A 382 32.14 -6.45 4.97
C ASP A 382 32.64 -5.68 6.21
N LEU A 383 31.82 -5.64 7.27
CA LEU A 383 32.11 -4.93 8.53
C LEU A 383 32.94 -5.72 9.57
N GLY A 384 33.55 -6.85 9.19
CA GLY A 384 34.55 -7.55 10.03
C GLY A 384 34.00 -8.14 11.34
N ASP A 385 32.99 -9.02 11.22
CA ASP A 385 32.45 -9.91 12.25
C ASP A 385 31.30 -9.36 13.13
N THR A 386 30.09 -9.47 12.54
CA THR A 386 28.72 -9.66 13.12
C THR A 386 27.65 -8.59 12.79
N TYR A 387 27.63 -7.94 11.62
CA TYR A 387 26.55 -7.01 11.23
C TYR A 387 26.47 -6.85 9.70
N ASN A 388 25.33 -7.14 9.02
CA ASN A 388 25.31 -7.24 7.54
C ASN A 388 24.25 -6.42 6.76
N ILE A 389 23.36 -5.62 7.39
CA ILE A 389 22.44 -4.67 6.70
C ILE A 389 22.13 -3.46 7.59
N PHE A 390 21.92 -2.27 6.99
CA PHE A 390 21.24 -1.12 7.59
C PHE A 390 20.15 -0.59 6.64
N VAL A 391 18.89 -0.99 6.82
CA VAL A 391 17.78 -0.40 6.05
C VAL A 391 17.66 1.09 6.38
N LEU A 392 17.62 1.96 5.38
CA LEU A 392 17.50 3.42 5.56
C LEU A 392 16.05 3.83 5.32
N ILE A 393 15.34 4.14 6.39
CA ILE A 393 13.93 4.57 6.33
C ILE A 393 13.91 6.09 6.54
N PRO A 394 13.40 6.90 5.59
CA PRO A 394 13.10 8.30 5.88
C PRO A 394 11.89 8.35 6.82
N TYR A 395 12.07 8.72 8.07
CA TYR A 395 11.01 8.52 9.08
C TYR A 395 10.04 9.69 9.24
N SER A 396 10.35 10.90 8.81
CA SER A 396 9.42 12.00 9.01
C SER A 396 8.58 12.22 7.76
N LEU A 397 7.48 11.51 7.80
CA LEU A 397 6.48 11.50 6.76
C LEU A 397 5.47 12.61 7.05
N THR A 398 5.89 13.86 6.94
CA THR A 398 4.90 14.92 6.67
C THR A 398 4.50 14.79 5.19
N GLU A 399 3.27 15.11 4.83
CA GLU A 399 2.77 15.00 3.43
C GLU A 399 3.53 15.86 2.39
N SER A 400 4.66 16.49 2.77
CA SER A 400 5.41 17.45 1.96
C SER A 400 6.73 16.88 1.43
N GLY A 401 6.78 16.68 0.10
CA GLY A 401 7.98 16.71 -0.74
C GLY A 401 8.91 15.49 -0.73
N ILE A 402 9.62 15.29 -1.85
CA ILE A 402 10.76 14.36 -1.99
C ILE A 402 11.84 14.77 -0.98
N GLN A 403 12.36 13.81 -0.21
CA GLN A 403 13.35 14.06 0.84
C GLN A 403 14.76 13.64 0.39
N ASN A 404 15.74 14.51 0.60
CA ASN A 404 17.15 14.22 0.33
C ASN A 404 17.85 13.72 1.59
N TYR A 405 18.77 12.75 1.45
CA TYR A 405 19.63 12.32 2.54
C TYR A 405 21.09 12.21 2.08
N SER A 406 22.02 12.28 3.03
CA SER A 406 23.43 11.93 2.85
C SER A 406 23.89 11.07 4.01
N TYR A 407 24.85 10.17 3.80
CA TYR A 407 25.42 9.34 4.86
C TYR A 407 26.95 9.24 4.72
N THR A 408 27.63 9.01 5.85
CA THR A 408 29.02 8.55 5.88
C THR A 408 29.12 7.26 6.70
N GLY A 409 29.99 6.35 6.30
CA GLY A 409 30.30 5.12 7.03
C GLY A 409 31.82 4.91 7.11
N SER A 410 32.35 4.55 8.27
CA SER A 410 33.77 4.27 8.51
C SER A 410 33.98 2.88 9.12
N LEU A 411 35.11 2.24 8.81
CA LEU A 411 35.49 0.95 9.37
C LEU A 411 35.85 1.15 10.87
N GLY A 412 35.10 0.53 11.78
CA GLY A 412 35.25 0.72 13.24
C GLY A 412 33.92 1.06 13.95
N SER A 413 33.90 2.09 14.79
CA SER A 413 32.66 2.63 15.37
C SER A 413 31.80 3.20 14.24
N PHE A 414 30.87 2.42 13.72
CA PHE A 414 29.97 2.85 12.66
C PHE A 414 29.16 4.07 13.15
N ILE A 415 29.55 5.27 12.73
CA ILE A 415 28.80 6.50 12.94
C ILE A 415 28.16 6.85 11.61
N LEU A 416 26.88 6.51 11.45
CA LEU A 416 26.07 7.01 10.35
C LEU A 416 25.76 8.49 10.59
N SER A 417 26.55 9.40 10.01
CA SER A 417 26.26 10.83 10.07
C SER A 417 25.31 11.19 8.94
N LEU A 418 24.03 11.41 9.26
CA LEU A 418 23.06 11.92 8.29
C LEU A 418 23.07 13.45 8.27
N SER A 419 23.22 14.07 7.10
CA SER A 419 23.19 15.54 6.93
C SER A 419 22.25 15.95 5.78
N GLY A 420 21.69 17.18 5.84
CA GLY A 420 20.63 17.63 4.92
C GLY A 420 19.20 17.29 5.37
N LEU A 421 19.08 16.66 6.54
CA LEU A 421 17.82 16.33 7.17
C LEU A 421 17.31 17.54 7.96
N GLY A 422 16.13 18.07 7.64
CA GLY A 422 15.47 19.06 8.50
C GLY A 422 15.10 18.47 9.87
N SER A 423 14.47 19.26 10.75
CA SER A 423 13.89 18.80 12.04
C SER A 423 12.82 17.71 11.92
N ASN A 424 12.51 17.34 10.68
CA ASN A 424 11.46 16.45 10.25
C ASN A 424 12.15 15.29 9.55
N LEU A 425 12.98 14.46 10.19
CA LEU A 425 13.52 13.18 9.67
C LEU A 425 14.09 12.34 10.82
N GLU A 426 13.77 11.04 10.89
CA GLU A 426 14.44 10.04 11.73
C GLU A 426 14.89 8.85 10.84
N ALA A 427 15.67 7.90 11.38
CA ALA A 427 16.10 6.68 10.69
C ALA A 427 16.16 5.51 11.68
N ASN A 428 15.84 4.29 11.22
CA ASN A 428 16.02 3.05 12.00
C ASN A 428 16.92 2.10 11.22
N GLY A 429 18.08 1.74 11.78
CA GLY A 429 18.83 0.60 11.26
C GLY A 429 18.16 -0.72 11.66
N VAL A 430 18.49 -1.81 10.97
CA VAL A 430 17.93 -3.14 11.23
C VAL A 430 19.05 -4.16 11.12
N LYS A 431 19.40 -4.82 12.23
CA LYS A 431 20.40 -5.90 12.23
C LYS A 431 19.76 -7.22 11.78
N GLN A 432 20.13 -7.70 10.59
CA GLN A 432 19.76 -9.05 10.13
C GLN A 432 20.32 -10.12 11.10
N GLY A 433 19.45 -11.03 11.57
CA GLY A 433 19.85 -12.18 12.41
C GLY A 433 19.91 -11.91 13.92
N THR A 434 19.30 -10.85 14.44
CA THR A 434 19.16 -10.64 15.89
C THR A 434 17.77 -10.20 16.31
N SER A 435 17.36 -10.56 17.52
CA SER A 435 16.10 -10.12 18.15
C SER A 435 16.06 -8.63 18.51
N ASN A 436 17.14 -7.88 18.32
CA ASN A 436 17.24 -6.47 18.69
C ASN A 436 17.52 -5.61 17.45
N PRO A 437 16.47 -5.00 16.86
CA PRO A 437 16.57 -4.36 15.54
C PRO A 437 17.34 -3.04 15.57
N THR A 438 17.49 -2.35 16.70
CA THR A 438 17.89 -0.93 16.70
C THR A 438 19.40 -0.73 16.94
N PRO A 439 20.23 -0.42 15.93
CA PRO A 439 21.50 0.24 16.17
C PRO A 439 21.27 1.68 16.62
N VAL A 440 22.17 2.19 17.47
CA VAL A 440 22.13 3.57 17.97
C VAL A 440 22.38 4.53 16.79
N VAL A 441 21.37 5.33 16.41
CA VAL A 441 21.48 6.38 15.39
C VAL A 441 21.86 7.70 16.07
N LEU A 442 22.99 8.29 15.68
CA LEU A 442 23.39 9.63 16.13
C LEU A 442 22.93 10.67 15.09
N SER A 443 21.79 11.32 15.32
CA SER A 443 21.36 12.45 14.50
C SER A 443 22.17 13.71 14.85
N ARG A 444 22.75 14.37 13.85
CA ARG A 444 23.34 15.71 14.01
C ARG A 444 22.45 16.71 13.30
N ALA A 445 21.73 17.54 14.07
CA ALA A 445 21.07 18.72 13.52
C ALA A 445 22.13 19.64 12.91
N ALA A 446 21.89 20.13 11.69
CA ALA A 446 22.73 21.12 11.05
C ALA A 446 22.60 22.49 11.74
N SER A 447 23.18 22.66 12.93
CA SER A 447 23.48 23.99 13.46
C SER A 447 24.99 24.23 13.30
N GLY A 448 25.35 24.93 12.23
CA GLY A 448 26.70 25.42 12.04
C GLY A 448 27.07 26.41 13.15
N LYS A 449 27.94 25.96 14.06
CA LYS A 449 29.01 26.70 14.75
C LYS A 449 29.45 25.87 15.94
N ASP A 450 30.64 25.27 15.84
CA ASP A 450 31.69 25.27 16.86
C ASP A 450 32.66 24.11 16.63
N LEU A 451 33.65 24.36 15.78
CA LEU A 451 34.96 23.71 15.87
C LEU A 451 36.02 24.74 15.51
N LEU A 452 36.44 25.52 16.50
CA LEU A 452 37.80 26.07 16.53
C LEU A 452 38.45 25.55 17.81
N HIS A 453 39.38 24.60 17.63
CA HIS A 453 40.39 24.32 18.63
C HIS A 453 41.20 25.60 18.95
N PRO A 454 41.69 25.70 20.19
CA PRO A 454 43.12 25.93 20.32
C PRO A 454 43.79 24.91 21.25
N GLN A 455 45.04 24.63 20.91
CA GLN A 455 46.05 23.79 21.57
C GLN A 455 46.36 24.24 23.02
N PRO A 456 47.03 23.39 23.84
CA PRO A 456 47.18 23.59 25.28
C PRO A 456 48.43 24.43 25.64
N PRO A 457 48.50 25.00 26.85
CA PRO A 457 49.79 25.36 27.43
C PRO A 457 50.12 24.55 28.70
N CYS A 458 51.41 24.26 28.79
CA CYS A 458 52.13 23.56 29.85
C CYS A 458 52.08 24.25 31.22
N GLY A 459 52.22 23.44 32.27
CA GLY A 459 53.17 23.67 33.37
C GLY A 459 52.75 24.60 34.52
N GLY A 460 52.59 24.04 35.72
CA GLY A 460 52.54 24.82 36.96
C GLY A 460 52.36 23.95 38.21
N PHE A 461 53.47 23.56 38.83
CA PHE A 461 53.54 22.92 40.14
C PHE A 461 52.89 23.80 41.23
N HIS A 462 52.04 23.21 42.09
CA HIS A 462 52.19 23.27 43.55
C HIS A 462 51.19 22.33 44.26
N ARG A 463 51.71 21.50 45.16
CA ARG A 463 51.03 20.73 46.23
C ARG A 463 51.65 21.24 47.56
N PRO A 464 51.21 20.81 48.77
CA PRO A 464 49.87 20.37 49.23
C PRO A 464 49.54 20.84 50.68
N ALA A 465 48.31 20.59 51.16
CA ALA A 465 47.98 20.32 52.57
C ALA A 465 46.52 19.82 52.67
N ARG A 466 46.05 18.98 53.61
CA ARG A 466 46.53 17.86 54.44
C ARG A 466 45.30 17.45 55.30
N ILE A 467 44.96 16.14 55.37
CA ILE A 467 44.26 15.39 56.47
C ILE A 467 42.80 15.83 56.83
N LEU A 468 41.75 15.03 57.14
CA LEU A 468 41.50 13.84 58.00
C LEU A 468 40.16 13.16 57.56
N GLU A 469 40.09 11.82 57.43
CA GLU A 469 39.44 10.84 58.36
C GLU A 469 37.95 11.11 58.66
N GLY A 470 36.99 10.17 58.64
CA GLY A 470 36.96 8.73 58.45
C GLY A 470 35.54 8.14 58.69
N LEU A 471 35.38 6.86 58.32
CA LEU A 471 34.53 5.79 58.93
C LEU A 471 32.97 5.87 58.89
N ASP A 472 32.37 5.17 57.90
CA ASP A 472 31.59 3.90 57.93
C ASP A 472 30.71 3.48 59.16
N PRO A 473 29.85 2.43 59.09
CA PRO A 473 28.39 2.45 58.93
C PRO A 473 27.64 1.70 60.08
N ARG A 474 26.30 1.62 60.02
CA ARG A 474 25.42 0.46 60.42
C ARG A 474 24.06 0.88 61.01
N GLY A 475 22.99 0.33 60.42
CA GLY A 475 21.91 -0.35 61.15
C GLY A 475 20.65 0.44 61.55
N PRO A 476 19.54 -0.25 61.90
CA PRO A 476 18.28 -0.16 61.14
C PRO A 476 17.04 0.37 61.90
N LEU A 477 15.97 0.62 61.12
CA LEU A 477 14.54 0.83 61.46
C LEU A 477 14.00 -0.16 62.53
N PRO A 478 12.95 0.13 63.32
CA PRO A 478 11.55 0.25 62.81
C PRO A 478 10.54 1.11 63.61
N GLY A 479 9.37 1.34 63.00
CA GLY A 479 8.09 1.25 63.75
C GLY A 479 7.11 2.42 63.62
N GLY A 480 5.99 2.15 62.94
CA GLY A 480 4.63 2.47 63.42
C GLY A 480 4.06 3.87 63.16
N GLY A 481 2.86 3.92 62.57
CA GLY A 481 2.03 5.12 62.63
C GLY A 481 1.01 5.27 61.49
N SER A 482 -0.18 4.76 61.73
CA SER A 482 -1.44 4.91 61.01
C SER A 482 -1.85 6.34 60.57
N LEU A 483 -2.42 6.41 59.35
CA LEU A 483 -3.54 7.24 58.76
C LEU A 483 -4.36 8.17 59.69
N PRO A 484 -5.15 9.19 59.21
CA PRO A 484 -5.72 9.40 57.85
C PRO A 484 -5.83 10.86 57.30
N LEU A 485 -6.22 10.98 56.02
CA LEU A 485 -7.16 11.90 55.30
C LEU A 485 -7.63 13.18 56.04
N CYS A 486 -7.85 14.38 55.48
CA CYS A 486 -8.31 14.95 54.18
C CYS A 486 -8.24 16.52 54.34
N PRO A 487 -8.87 17.39 53.53
CA PRO A 487 -8.68 17.73 52.11
C PRO A 487 -8.49 19.26 51.86
N GLU A 488 -8.01 19.65 50.67
CA GLU A 488 -8.61 20.67 49.76
C GLU A 488 -7.92 20.60 48.39
#